data_AF-A0A3M2BBW1-F1
#
_entry.id   AF-A0A3M2BBW1-F1
#
_cell.length_a   1.000
_cell.length_b   1.000
_cell.length_c   1.000
_cell.angle_alpha   90.00
_cell.angle_beta   90.00
_cell.angle_gamma   90.00
#
_symmetry.space_group_name_H-M   'P 1'
#
loop_
_entity.id
_entity.type
_entity.pdbx_description
1 polymer ?
#
loop_
_entity_poly.entity_id
_entity_poly.type
_entity_poly.pdbx_seq_one_letter_code
_entity_poly.pdbx_strand_id
1 'polypeptide(L)'
;MKLTFILPNGKEMEFPANALPEKIKEQAMLHGLAQKLGDKLNKTTSVGEMEALLTELWEQLISGQWNASRGPSGGLLAKAIARIKGIELADAAKVLSEMDDETKKALRKHPAIEKAILEIKMEELEGEDSDLPI
;
A
#
# COMPACT_ATOMS: atom_id res chain seq x y z
N MET A 1 -3.59 16.79 -19.70
CA MET A 1 -4.02 16.17 -18.43
C MET A 1 -5.24 16.92 -17.92
N LYS A 2 -6.27 16.23 -17.45
CA LYS A 2 -7.52 16.81 -16.94
C LYS A 2 -8.01 16.04 -15.72
N LEU A 3 -8.68 16.72 -14.80
CA LEU A 3 -9.42 16.10 -13.71
C LEU A 3 -10.88 15.92 -14.14
N THR A 4 -11.45 14.75 -13.91
CA THR A 4 -12.86 14.47 -14.22
C THR A 4 -13.60 14.15 -12.94
N PHE A 5 -14.74 14.80 -12.72
CA PHE A 5 -15.66 14.49 -11.64
C PHE A 5 -17.00 14.06 -12.23
N ILE A 6 -17.54 12.94 -11.73
CA ILE A 6 -18.89 12.49 -12.06
C ILE A 6 -19.79 12.88 -10.90
N LEU A 7 -20.75 13.75 -11.17
CA LEU A 7 -21.74 14.17 -10.19
C LEU A 7 -22.78 13.06 -9.96
N PRO A 8 -23.49 13.03 -8.81
CA PRO A 8 -24.51 12.01 -8.53
C PRO A 8 -25.65 11.93 -9.56
N ASN A 9 -25.88 12.98 -10.34
CA ASN A 9 -26.85 13.02 -11.43
C ASN A 9 -26.29 12.50 -12.78
N GLY A 10 -25.09 11.90 -12.77
CA GLY A 10 -24.43 11.36 -13.96
C GLY A 10 -23.74 12.40 -14.84
N LYS A 11 -23.77 13.69 -14.46
CA LYS A 11 -23.07 14.74 -15.22
C LYS A 11 -21.57 14.67 -14.97
N GLU A 12 -20.80 14.60 -16.04
CA GLU A 12 -19.34 14.73 -15.98
C GLU A 12 -18.92 16.20 -16.03
N MET A 13 -17.97 16.57 -15.18
CA MET A 13 -17.30 17.86 -15.18
C MET A 13 -15.81 17.65 -15.40
N GLU A 14 -15.27 18.33 -16.40
CA GLU A 14 -13.86 18.24 -16.75
C GLU A 14 -13.13 19.54 -16.41
N PHE A 15 -11.98 19.40 -15.77
CA PHE A 15 -11.12 20.51 -15.36
C PHE A 15 -9.74 20.32 -16.01
N PRO A 16 -9.49 20.97 -17.17
CA PRO A 16 -8.22 20.85 -17.88
C PRO A 16 -7.08 21.52 -17.10
N ALA A 17 -6.07 20.76 -16.69
CA ALA A 17 -4.98 21.25 -15.85
C ALA A 17 -4.08 22.28 -16.56
N ASN A 18 -4.04 22.25 -17.91
CA ASN A 18 -3.34 23.23 -18.73
C ASN A 18 -4.01 24.61 -18.74
N ALA A 19 -5.27 24.73 -18.30
CA ALA A 19 -5.94 26.02 -18.16
C ALA A 19 -5.49 26.77 -16.89
N LEU A 20 -4.81 26.11 -15.95
CA LEU A 20 -4.31 26.73 -14.73
C LEU A 20 -3.03 27.54 -15.01
N PRO A 21 -2.85 28.72 -14.39
CA PRO A 21 -1.57 29.42 -14.37
C PRO A 21 -0.47 28.56 -13.75
N GLU A 22 0.77 28.76 -14.18
CA GLU A 22 1.90 27.91 -13.73
C GLU A 22 2.09 27.93 -12.21
N LYS A 23 2.00 29.13 -11.59
CA LYS A 23 2.04 29.29 -10.14
C LYS A 23 0.96 28.46 -9.40
N ILE A 24 -0.23 28.32 -9.99
CA ILE A 24 -1.31 27.52 -9.40
C ILE A 24 -1.01 26.03 -9.55
N LYS A 25 -0.35 25.60 -10.63
CA LYS A 25 0.08 24.21 -10.79
C LYS A 25 1.13 23.83 -9.75
N GLU A 26 2.12 24.70 -9.52
CA GLU A 26 3.14 24.52 -8.49
C GLU A 26 2.51 24.39 -7.10
N GLN A 27 1.58 25.31 -6.76
CA GLN A 27 0.86 25.26 -5.50
C GLN A 27 0.00 23.99 -5.36
N ALA A 28 -0.70 23.59 -6.41
CA ALA A 28 -1.49 22.36 -6.40
C ALA A 28 -0.64 21.10 -6.24
N MET A 29 0.55 21.07 -6.85
CA MET A 29 1.51 19.99 -6.68
C MET A 29 2.01 19.90 -5.24
N LEU A 30 2.44 21.03 -4.66
CA LEU A 30 2.87 21.08 -3.26
C LEU A 30 1.75 20.68 -2.30
N HIS A 31 0.53 21.15 -2.56
CA HIS A 31 -0.65 20.79 -1.77
C HIS A 31 -0.93 19.28 -1.83
N GLY A 32 -0.92 18.67 -3.02
CA GLY A 32 -1.12 17.23 -3.18
C GLY A 32 -0.04 16.40 -2.48
N LEU A 33 1.22 16.82 -2.55
CA LEU A 33 2.32 16.18 -1.83
C LEU A 33 2.16 16.31 -0.30
N ALA A 34 1.83 17.50 0.20
CA ALA A 34 1.59 17.73 1.62
C ALA A 34 0.43 16.88 2.14
N GLN A 35 -0.68 16.79 1.39
CA GLN A 35 -1.80 15.93 1.72
C GLN A 35 -1.40 14.45 1.73
N LYS A 36 -0.68 13.98 0.71
CA LYS A 36 -0.22 12.59 0.60
C LYS A 36 0.69 12.19 1.77
N LEU A 37 1.61 13.06 2.16
CA LEU A 37 2.50 12.85 3.30
C LEU A 37 1.73 12.89 4.62
N GLY A 38 0.84 13.86 4.79
CA GLY A 38 0.00 13.98 5.99
C GLY A 38 -0.92 12.77 6.19
N ASP A 39 -1.52 12.26 5.12
CA ASP A 39 -2.41 11.09 5.18
C ASP A 39 -1.70 9.83 5.69
N LYS A 40 -0.39 9.69 5.44
CA LYS A 40 0.43 8.58 5.97
C LYS A 40 0.56 8.64 7.49
N LEU A 41 0.52 9.83 8.08
CA LEU A 41 0.71 10.05 9.51
C LEU A 41 -0.56 9.91 10.35
N ASN A 42 -1.74 9.85 9.72
CA ASN A 42 -3.04 9.85 10.41
C ASN A 42 -3.25 8.70 11.43
N LYS A 43 -2.37 7.70 11.48
CA LYS A 43 -2.46 6.54 12.39
C LYS A 43 -1.35 6.47 13.45
N THR A 44 -0.42 7.41 13.44
CA THR A 44 0.77 7.41 14.28
C THR A 44 0.75 8.64 15.18
N THR A 45 1.15 8.49 16.45
CA THR A 45 1.32 9.60 17.40
C THR A 45 2.76 9.73 17.91
N SER A 46 3.64 8.77 17.58
CA SER A 46 5.06 8.79 17.93
C SER A 46 5.86 9.62 16.94
N VAL A 47 6.59 10.62 17.42
CA VAL A 47 7.39 11.52 16.56
C VAL A 47 8.47 10.75 15.78
N GLY A 48 9.14 9.80 16.42
CA GLY A 48 10.18 8.99 15.75
C GLY A 48 9.62 8.09 14.65
N GLU A 49 8.42 7.57 14.85
CA GLU A 49 7.71 6.76 13.84
C GLU A 49 7.22 7.65 12.68
N MET A 50 6.74 8.87 12.96
CA MET A 50 6.36 9.82 11.91
C MET A 50 7.54 10.16 10.98
N GLU A 51 8.72 10.39 11.54
CA GLU A 51 9.93 10.71 10.76
C GLU A 51 10.31 9.55 9.84
N ALA A 52 10.29 8.31 10.35
CA ALA A 52 10.56 7.12 9.56
C ALA A 52 9.53 6.94 8.43
N LEU A 53 8.24 7.10 8.72
CA LEU A 53 7.15 6.95 7.74
C LEU A 53 7.20 8.02 6.63
N LEU A 54 7.56 9.26 6.99
CA LEU A 54 7.75 10.34 6.00
C LEU A 54 8.96 10.08 5.12
N THR A 55 10.08 9.66 5.72
CA THR A 55 11.33 9.36 4.99
C THR A 55 11.11 8.21 4.00
N GLU A 56 10.50 7.12 4.47
CA GLU A 56 10.14 5.96 3.62
C GLU A 56 9.24 6.38 2.45
N LEU A 57 8.18 7.14 2.72
CA LEU A 57 7.26 7.59 1.69
C LEU A 57 7.94 8.55 0.70
N TRP A 58 8.84 9.41 1.18
CA TRP A 58 9.59 10.32 0.32
C TRP A 58 10.52 9.57 -0.64
N GLU A 59 11.27 8.58 -0.14
CA GLU A 59 12.10 7.71 -0.96
C GLU A 59 11.28 6.93 -2.00
N GLN A 60 10.10 6.44 -1.61
CA GLN A 60 9.17 5.79 -2.54
C GLN A 60 8.74 6.74 -3.67
N LEU A 61 8.37 7.98 -3.35
CA LEU A 61 7.96 8.97 -4.35
C LEU A 61 9.13 9.32 -5.31
N ILE A 62 10.36 9.46 -4.80
CA ILE A 62 11.55 9.68 -5.62
C ILE A 62 11.78 8.50 -6.57
N SER A 63 11.53 7.26 -6.12
CA SER A 63 11.62 6.06 -6.95
C SER A 63 10.50 5.91 -8.00
N GLY A 64 9.58 6.89 -8.08
CA GLY A 64 8.45 6.88 -9.01
C GLY A 64 7.24 6.06 -8.53
N GLN A 65 7.22 5.64 -7.26
CA GLN A 65 6.13 4.85 -6.68
C GLN A 65 5.12 5.76 -5.97
N TRP A 66 4.05 6.17 -6.68
CA TRP A 66 3.00 7.05 -6.13
C TRP A 66 2.16 6.40 -5.02
N ASN A 67 1.90 5.10 -5.18
CA ASN A 67 1.33 4.29 -4.12
C ASN A 67 2.47 3.52 -3.49
N ALA A 68 2.42 3.37 -2.17
CA ALA A 68 3.23 2.34 -1.53
C ALA A 68 2.95 1.06 -2.29
N SER A 69 3.94 0.57 -3.02
CA SER A 69 3.97 -0.83 -3.35
C SER A 69 3.82 -1.48 -1.98
N ARG A 70 2.68 -2.14 -1.70
CA ARG A 70 2.76 -3.28 -0.78
C ARG A 70 3.93 -4.04 -1.37
N GLY A 71 5.06 -4.04 -0.67
CA GLY A 71 6.35 -4.29 -1.29
C GLY A 71 6.38 -5.65 -1.99
N PRO A 72 7.55 -6.12 -2.40
CA PRO A 72 7.69 -7.50 -2.86
C PRO A 72 7.28 -8.56 -1.80
N SER A 73 6.80 -8.14 -0.63
CA SER A 73 5.90 -8.90 0.22
C SER A 73 4.60 -9.26 -0.52
N GLY A 74 4.67 -10.26 -1.43
CA GLY A 74 3.49 -10.92 -1.97
C GLY A 74 2.48 -11.13 -0.84
N GLY A 75 1.37 -10.39 -0.89
CA GLY A 75 0.55 -10.13 0.31
C GLY A 75 0.17 -11.43 1.02
N LEU A 76 0.04 -11.43 2.35
CA LEU A 76 -0.18 -12.55 3.30
C LEU A 76 -0.41 -13.97 2.73
N LEU A 77 -1.31 -14.13 1.76
CA LEU A 77 -1.47 -15.36 0.99
C LEU A 77 -0.18 -15.87 0.32
N ALA A 78 0.64 -15.02 -0.29
CA ALA A 78 1.90 -15.43 -0.91
C ALA A 78 2.94 -15.82 0.15
N LYS A 79 3.03 -15.07 1.26
CA LYS A 79 3.85 -15.43 2.42
C LYS A 79 3.45 -16.79 3.01
N ALA A 80 2.14 -17.04 3.16
CA ALA A 80 1.62 -18.30 3.63
C ALA A 80 1.93 -19.46 2.67
N ILE A 81 1.79 -19.25 1.36
CA ILE A 81 2.12 -20.26 0.35
C ILE A 81 3.63 -20.53 0.31
N ALA A 82 4.47 -19.49 0.37
CA ALA A 82 5.91 -19.61 0.45
C ALA A 82 6.33 -20.44 1.68
N ARG A 83 5.75 -20.16 2.84
CA ARG A 83 6.00 -20.90 4.09
C ARG A 83 5.54 -22.36 4.03
N ILE A 84 4.34 -22.63 3.50
CA ILE A 84 3.80 -24.00 3.41
C ILE A 84 4.55 -24.83 2.38
N LYS A 85 4.91 -24.23 1.24
CA LYS A 85 5.56 -24.94 0.12
C LYS A 85 7.09 -24.89 0.18
N GLY A 86 7.68 -24.12 1.07
CA GLY A 86 9.13 -23.93 1.15
C GLY A 86 9.73 -23.29 -0.10
N ILE A 87 8.98 -22.40 -0.76
CA ILE A 87 9.43 -21.70 -1.96
C ILE A 87 9.71 -20.23 -1.67
N GLU A 88 10.47 -19.57 -2.54
CA GLU A 88 10.71 -18.14 -2.43
C GLU A 88 9.42 -17.33 -2.56
N LEU A 89 9.35 -16.22 -1.81
CA LEU A 89 8.17 -15.35 -1.80
C LEU A 89 7.83 -14.79 -3.18
N ALA A 90 8.87 -14.48 -3.97
CA ALA A 90 8.72 -14.01 -5.35
C ALA A 90 8.04 -15.06 -6.23
N ASP A 91 8.39 -16.34 -6.07
CA ASP A 91 7.79 -17.44 -6.82
C ASP A 91 6.33 -17.69 -6.41
N ALA A 92 6.05 -17.64 -5.10
CA ALA A 92 4.68 -17.71 -4.60
C ALA A 92 3.82 -16.55 -5.12
N ALA A 93 4.37 -15.33 -5.17
CA ALA A 93 3.68 -14.15 -5.69
C ALA A 93 3.42 -14.26 -7.20
N LYS A 94 4.38 -14.79 -7.97
CA LYS A 94 4.23 -15.03 -9.41
C LYS A 94 3.11 -16.02 -9.70
N VAL A 95 3.11 -17.17 -9.02
CA VAL A 95 2.05 -18.19 -9.16
C VAL A 95 0.68 -17.61 -8.83
N LEU A 96 0.58 -16.80 -7.76
CA LEU A 96 -0.67 -16.12 -7.44
C LEU A 96 -1.06 -15.09 -8.51
N SER A 97 -0.12 -14.37 -9.11
CA SER A 97 -0.44 -13.38 -10.15
C SER A 97 -1.12 -14.00 -11.38
N GLU A 98 -0.81 -15.25 -11.68
CA GLU A 98 -1.36 -16.02 -12.80
C GLU A 98 -2.71 -16.70 -12.47
N MET A 99 -3.13 -16.70 -11.20
CA MET A 99 -4.41 -17.27 -10.75
C MET A 99 -5.54 -16.25 -10.82
N ASP A 100 -6.75 -16.73 -11.09
CA ASP A 100 -7.98 -15.94 -11.01
C ASP A 100 -8.38 -15.65 -9.55
N ASP A 101 -9.24 -14.65 -9.38
CA ASP A 101 -9.63 -14.16 -8.05
C ASP A 101 -10.49 -15.16 -7.27
N GLU A 102 -11.24 -16.05 -7.94
CA GLU A 102 -12.03 -17.08 -7.25
C GLU A 102 -11.11 -18.15 -6.66
N THR A 103 -10.10 -18.60 -7.41
CA THR A 103 -9.08 -19.53 -6.92
C THR A 103 -8.28 -18.93 -5.75
N LYS A 104 -7.88 -17.65 -5.84
CA LYS A 104 -7.22 -16.96 -4.72
C LYS A 104 -8.10 -16.90 -3.47
N LYS A 105 -9.41 -16.72 -3.63
CA LYS A 105 -10.37 -16.68 -2.53
C LYS A 105 -10.57 -18.05 -1.90
N ALA A 106 -10.60 -19.11 -2.71
CA ALA A 106 -10.65 -20.49 -2.22
C ALA A 106 -9.38 -20.85 -1.42
N LEU A 107 -8.19 -20.46 -1.91
CA LEU A 107 -6.92 -20.67 -1.22
C LEU A 107 -6.89 -19.99 0.16
N ARG A 108 -7.44 -18.78 0.29
CA ARG A 108 -7.52 -18.09 1.60
C ARG A 108 -8.39 -18.82 2.63
N LYS A 109 -9.33 -19.65 2.19
CA LYS A 109 -10.20 -20.45 3.06
C LYS A 109 -9.62 -21.84 3.36
N HIS A 110 -8.48 -22.19 2.77
CA HIS A 110 -7.87 -23.48 3.02
C HIS A 110 -7.29 -23.51 4.45
N PRO A 111 -7.63 -24.51 5.29
CA PRO A 111 -7.26 -24.50 6.71
C PRO A 111 -5.76 -24.32 6.98
N ALA A 112 -4.90 -24.93 6.16
CA ALA A 112 -3.45 -24.78 6.30
C ALA A 112 -2.95 -23.36 5.97
N ILE A 113 -3.56 -22.71 4.99
CA ILE A 113 -3.22 -21.34 4.59
C ILE A 113 -3.74 -20.36 5.63
N GLU A 114 -4.96 -20.56 6.13
CA GLU A 114 -5.54 -19.75 7.19
C GLU A 114 -4.67 -19.81 8.46
N LYS A 115 -4.25 -21.01 8.88
CA LYS A 115 -3.33 -21.20 10.00
C LYS A 115 -2.02 -20.45 9.80
N ALA A 116 -1.37 -20.62 8.64
CA ALA A 116 -0.11 -19.93 8.34
C ALA A 116 -0.28 -18.40 8.29
N ILE A 117 -1.40 -17.88 7.80
CA ILE A 117 -1.70 -16.44 7.81
C ILE A 117 -1.84 -15.92 9.26
N LEU A 118 -2.50 -16.68 10.13
CA LEU A 118 -2.65 -16.30 11.55
C LEU A 118 -1.30 -16.29 12.27
N GLU A 119 -0.46 -17.30 12.04
CA GLU A 119 0.91 -17.36 12.59
C GLU A 119 1.76 -16.18 12.10
N ILE A 120 1.76 -15.88 10.80
CA ILE A 120 2.49 -14.73 10.25
C ILE A 120 1.99 -13.41 10.86
N LYS A 121 0.68 -13.26 11.03
CA LYS A 121 0.11 -12.06 11.66
C LYS A 121 0.52 -11.94 13.13
N MET A 122 0.58 -13.05 13.85
CA MET A 122 1.04 -13.07 15.25
C MET A 122 2.52 -12.71 15.34
N GLU A 123 3.37 -13.29 14.47
CA GLU A 123 4.80 -12.96 14.41
C GLU A 123 5.04 -11.49 14.04
N GLU A 124 4.28 -10.94 13.10
CA GLU A 124 4.36 -9.52 12.74
C GLU A 124 3.93 -8.62 13.92
N LEU A 125 2.93 -9.02 14.71
CA LEU A 125 2.50 -8.31 15.91
C LEU A 125 3.53 -8.41 17.06
N GLU A 126 4.09 -9.60 17.30
CA GLU A 126 5.09 -9.84 18.36
C GLU A 126 6.43 -9.17 18.02
N GLY A 127 6.77 -9.06 16.74
CA GLY A 127 7.90 -8.28 16.26
C GLY A 127 7.74 -6.78 16.55
N GLU A 128 6.53 -6.24 16.41
CA GLU A 128 6.19 -4.86 16.77
C GLU A 128 6.22 -4.59 18.29
N ASP A 129 5.82 -5.57 19.14
CA ASP A 129 5.87 -5.42 20.60
C ASP A 129 7.31 -5.45 21.16
N SER A 130 8.28 -6.05 20.45
CA SER A 130 9.69 -6.13 20.90
C SER A 130 10.49 -4.83 20.76
N ASP A 131 9.94 -3.84 20.05
CA ASP A 131 10.52 -2.49 19.85
C ASP A 131 9.88 -1.43 20.76
N LEU A 132 9.02 -1.82 21.71
CA LEU A 132 8.55 -0.93 22.77
C LEU A 132 9.64 -0.79 23.84
N PRO A 133 10.17 0.42 24.09
CA PRO A 133 11.12 0.63 25.18
C PRO A 133 10.40 0.38 26.51
N ILE A 134 10.86 -0.64 27.25
CA ILE A 134 10.49 -0.88 28.65
C ILE A 134 10.96 0.29 29.51
#